data_AF-A0A537K484-F1
#
_entry.id   AF-A0A537K484-F1
#
_cell.length_a   1.000
_cell.length_b   1.000
_cell.length_c   1.000
_cell.angle_alpha   90.00
_cell.angle_beta   90.00
_cell.angle_gamma   90.00
#
_symmetry.space_group_name_H-M   'P 1'
#
loop_
_entity.id
_entity.type
_entity.pdbx_description
1 polymer ?
#
loop_
_entity_poly.entity_id
_entity_poly.type
_entity_poly.pdbx_seq_one_letter_code
_entity_poly.pdbx_strand_id
1 'polypeptide(L)'
;MTIHKEGYKSIAWGTILFGAINIVSFYFISASSPALSWIIFIGTFGLLIFLVSFFRIPKRGLTIQDNAIVAPADGKVVAIEEVEADEYFADRRIQVSIFMSPLNVHVNRNPVSGDIMYSQYHKGKYLVAWHPKSSTEN
;
A
#
# COMPACT_ATOMS: atom_id res chain seq x y z
N MET A 1 12.18 5.98 -11.11
CA MET A 1 11.24 5.29 -10.21
C MET A 1 11.97 4.06 -9.69
N THR A 2 11.89 3.76 -8.40
CA THR A 2 12.46 2.55 -7.81
C THR A 2 11.33 1.67 -7.28
N ILE A 3 11.63 0.44 -6.84
CA ILE A 3 10.67 -0.47 -6.22
C ILE A 3 11.01 -0.58 -4.74
N HIS A 4 9.98 -0.64 -3.89
CA HIS A 4 10.13 -0.84 -2.46
C HIS A 4 10.77 -2.19 -2.16
N LYS A 5 11.65 -2.27 -1.14
CA LYS A 5 12.39 -3.49 -0.82
C LYS A 5 11.48 -4.68 -0.53
N GLU A 6 10.39 -4.45 0.21
CA GLU A 6 9.36 -5.46 0.49
C GLU A 6 8.60 -5.90 -0.77
N GLY A 7 8.60 -5.10 -1.83
CA GLY A 7 7.95 -5.43 -3.09
C GLY A 7 8.65 -6.51 -3.89
N TYR A 8 9.98 -6.67 -3.77
CA TYR A 8 10.73 -7.60 -4.62
C TYR A 8 10.27 -9.05 -4.48
N LYS A 9 10.07 -9.53 -3.24
CA LYS A 9 9.60 -10.90 -2.98
C LYS A 9 8.19 -11.12 -3.51
N SER A 10 7.29 -10.18 -3.23
CA SER A 10 5.89 -10.23 -3.68
C SER A 10 5.79 -10.24 -5.21
N ILE A 11 6.54 -9.35 -5.88
CA ILE A 11 6.60 -9.28 -7.35
C ILE A 11 7.18 -10.58 -7.93
N ALA A 12 8.27 -11.10 -7.36
CA ALA A 12 8.88 -12.35 -7.83
C ALA A 12 7.89 -13.53 -7.78
N TRP A 13 7.20 -13.72 -6.66
CA TRP A 13 6.14 -14.74 -6.55
C TRP A 13 4.98 -14.48 -7.51
N GLY A 14 4.56 -13.23 -7.67
CA GLY A 14 3.55 -12.84 -8.64
C GLY A 14 3.94 -13.18 -10.08
N THR A 15 5.20 -12.95 -10.47
CA THR A 15 5.73 -13.28 -11.79
C THR A 15 5.78 -14.79 -12.03
N ILE A 16 6.20 -15.57 -11.03
CA ILE A 16 6.21 -17.04 -11.13
C ILE A 16 4.79 -17.57 -11.33
N LEU A 17 3.84 -17.09 -10.51
CA LEU A 17 2.43 -17.49 -10.61
C LEU A 17 1.81 -17.08 -11.95
N PHE A 18 2.09 -15.86 -12.42
CA PHE A 18 1.71 -15.38 -13.75
C PHE A 18 2.20 -16.32 -14.84
N GLY A 19 3.48 -16.70 -14.81
CA GLY A 19 4.06 -17.64 -15.78
C GLY A 19 3.40 -19.01 -15.74
N ALA A 20 3.23 -19.58 -14.54
CA ALA A 20 2.62 -20.89 -14.37
C ALA A 20 1.17 -20.94 -14.90
N ILE A 21 0.33 -19.97 -14.54
CA ILE A 21 -1.06 -19.90 -14.99
C ILE A 21 -1.12 -19.81 -16.52
N ASN A 22 -0.29 -18.96 -17.12
CA ASN A 22 -0.31 -18.76 -18.56
C ASN A 22 0.24 -19.97 -19.33
N ILE A 23 1.31 -20.62 -18.85
CA ILE A 23 1.81 -21.86 -19.46
C ILE A 23 0.71 -22.93 -19.47
N VAL A 24 0.04 -23.14 -18.35
CA VAL A 24 -1.06 -24.11 -18.23
C VAL A 24 -2.22 -23.72 -19.15
N SER A 25 -2.63 -22.45 -19.15
CA SER A 25 -3.70 -21.95 -20.01
C SER A 25 -3.37 -22.17 -21.49
N PHE A 26 -2.20 -21.74 -21.96
CA PHE A 26 -1.83 -21.88 -23.36
C PHE A 26 -1.59 -23.33 -23.78
N TYR A 27 -1.14 -24.20 -22.89
CA TYR A 27 -0.96 -25.62 -23.22
C TYR A 27 -2.29 -26.39 -23.32
N PHE A 28 -3.21 -26.17 -22.38
CA PHE A 28 -4.44 -26.98 -22.30
C PHE A 28 -5.68 -26.35 -22.96
N ILE A 29 -5.77 -25.01 -22.99
CA ILE A 29 -7.00 -24.29 -23.35
C ILE A 29 -6.90 -23.66 -24.73
N SER A 30 -5.71 -23.25 -25.17
CA SER A 30 -5.56 -22.44 -26.40
C SER A 30 -6.02 -23.12 -27.68
N ALA A 31 -5.84 -24.44 -27.79
CA ALA A 31 -6.24 -25.19 -28.98
C ALA A 31 -7.77 -25.24 -29.15
N SER A 32 -8.50 -25.39 -28.04
CA SER A 32 -9.96 -25.47 -28.04
C SER A 32 -10.64 -24.11 -27.96
N SER A 33 -10.03 -23.16 -27.24
CA SER A 33 -10.60 -21.83 -27.00
C SER A 33 -9.50 -20.77 -26.90
N PRO A 34 -8.98 -20.28 -28.04
CA PRO A 34 -7.91 -19.28 -28.06
C PRO A 34 -8.30 -17.99 -27.33
N ALA A 35 -9.55 -17.53 -27.50
CA ALA A 35 -10.05 -16.32 -26.88
C ALA A 35 -9.99 -16.36 -25.34
N LEU A 36 -10.32 -17.51 -24.75
CA LEU A 36 -10.29 -17.69 -23.29
C LEU A 36 -8.85 -17.59 -22.75
N SER A 37 -7.88 -18.19 -23.44
CA SER A 37 -6.46 -18.10 -23.06
C SER A 37 -5.95 -16.66 -23.10
N TRP A 38 -6.36 -15.88 -24.11
CA TRP A 38 -6.01 -14.46 -24.18
C TRP A 38 -6.66 -13.62 -23.08
N ILE A 39 -7.91 -13.91 -22.70
CA ILE A 39 -8.57 -13.23 -21.58
C ILE A 39 -7.84 -13.50 -20.27
N ILE A 40 -7.46 -14.75 -20.01
CA ILE A 40 -6.67 -15.14 -18.84
C ILE A 40 -5.32 -14.43 -18.84
N PHE A 41 -4.65 -14.39 -19.99
CA PHE A 41 -3.38 -13.68 -20.13
C PHE A 41 -3.51 -12.20 -19.82
N ILE A 42 -4.47 -11.50 -20.44
CA ILE A 42 -4.67 -10.06 -20.22
C ILE A 42 -5.02 -9.78 -18.76
N GLY A 43 -5.91 -10.57 -18.16
CA GLY A 43 -6.30 -10.40 -16.76
C GLY A 43 -5.12 -10.58 -15.80
N THR A 44 -4.38 -11.68 -15.94
CA THR A 44 -3.21 -11.98 -15.09
C THR A 44 -2.06 -11.00 -15.32
N PHE A 45 -1.86 -10.53 -16.56
CA PHE A 45 -0.88 -9.50 -16.88
C PHE A 45 -1.25 -8.16 -16.26
N GLY A 46 -2.53 -7.78 -16.30
CA GLY A 46 -3.03 -6.59 -15.62
C GLY A 46 -2.78 -6.64 -14.11
N LEU A 47 -3.01 -7.79 -13.48
CA LEU A 47 -2.69 -8.00 -12.05
C LEU A 47 -1.20 -7.89 -11.76
N LEU A 48 -0.34 -8.42 -12.62
CA LEU A 48 1.11 -8.29 -12.46
C LEU A 48 1.56 -6.83 -12.56
N ILE A 49 1.04 -6.07 -13.53
CA ILE A 49 1.28 -4.63 -13.65
C ILE A 49 0.81 -3.91 -12.39
N PHE A 50 -0.40 -4.22 -11.90
CA PHE A 50 -0.92 -3.64 -10.67
C PHE A 50 0.00 -3.92 -9.48
N LEU A 51 0.51 -5.15 -9.34
CA LEU A 51 1.43 -5.51 -8.26
C LEU A 51 2.73 -4.71 -8.30
N VAL A 52 3.35 -4.58 -9.49
CA VAL A 52 4.54 -3.74 -9.69
C VAL A 52 4.23 -2.27 -9.38
N SER A 53 3.07 -1.81 -9.82
CA SER A 53 2.60 -0.43 -9.60
C SER A 53 2.34 -0.13 -8.13
N PHE A 54 1.85 -1.09 -7.35
CA PHE A 54 1.57 -0.95 -5.91
C PHE A 54 2.86 -0.69 -5.10
N PHE A 55 3.94 -1.40 -5.41
CA PHE A 55 5.24 -1.27 -4.73
C PHE A 55 6.15 -0.19 -5.33
N ARG A 56 5.64 0.66 -6.23
CA ARG A 56 6.43 1.70 -6.88
C ARG A 56 6.83 2.81 -5.89
N ILE A 57 8.03 3.33 -6.07
CA ILE A 57 8.52 4.54 -5.40
C ILE A 57 8.87 5.57 -6.49
N PRO A 58 7.98 6.53 -6.78
CA PRO A 58 8.27 7.58 -7.75
C PRO A 58 9.31 8.55 -7.21
N LYS A 59 10.02 9.22 -8.12
CA LYS A 59 10.80 10.41 -7.74
C LYS A 59 9.81 11.53 -7.42
N ARG A 60 9.95 12.16 -6.26
CA ARG A 60 9.07 13.26 -5.81
C ARG A 60 9.94 14.39 -5.29
N GLY A 61 9.55 15.63 -5.60
CA GLY A 61 10.12 16.81 -4.94
C GLY A 61 9.61 16.87 -3.50
N LEU A 62 10.53 16.96 -2.54
CA LEU A 62 10.17 17.08 -1.13
C LEU A 62 9.89 18.55 -0.80
N THR A 63 8.79 18.81 -0.11
CA THR A 63 8.52 20.11 0.50
C THR A 63 9.12 20.09 1.90
N ILE A 64 10.12 20.94 2.16
CA ILE A 64 10.78 21.06 3.46
C ILE A 64 10.54 22.49 3.95
N GLN A 65 9.85 22.64 5.07
CA GLN A 65 9.50 23.93 5.67
C GLN A 65 9.48 23.77 7.20
N ASP A 66 10.17 24.65 7.92
CA ASP A 66 10.36 24.51 9.37
C ASP A 66 9.06 24.67 10.17
N ASN A 67 8.11 25.47 9.66
CA ASN A 67 6.83 25.75 10.32
C ASN A 67 5.64 25.08 9.63
N ALA A 68 5.84 23.95 8.95
CA ALA A 68 4.75 23.21 8.32
C ALA A 68 4.84 21.70 8.61
N ILE A 69 3.67 21.09 8.76
CA ILE A 69 3.50 19.64 8.80
C ILE A 69 3.10 19.21 7.39
N VAL A 70 3.95 18.42 6.73
CA VAL A 70 3.66 17.94 5.36
C VAL A 70 2.92 16.61 5.39
N ALA A 71 2.10 16.34 4.38
CA ALA A 71 1.40 15.07 4.27
C ALA A 71 2.41 13.90 4.19
N PRO A 72 2.35 12.92 5.10
CA PRO A 72 3.33 11.83 5.17
C PRO A 72 3.11 10.77 4.08
N ALA A 73 1.92 10.71 3.47
CA ALA A 73 1.52 9.67 2.55
C ALA A 73 0.55 10.20 1.48
N ASP A 74 0.48 9.51 0.35
CA ASP A 74 -0.52 9.79 -0.69
C ASP A 74 -1.85 9.13 -0.31
N GLY A 75 -2.93 9.90 -0.31
CA GLY A 75 -4.24 9.37 0.04
C GLY A 75 -5.30 10.44 0.19
N LYS A 76 -6.42 10.06 0.79
CA LYS A 76 -7.52 10.96 1.13
C LYS A 76 -7.53 11.20 2.63
N VAL A 77 -7.59 12.46 3.06
CA VAL A 77 -7.87 12.77 4.46
C VAL A 77 -9.31 12.34 4.77
N VAL A 78 -9.48 11.43 5.73
CA VAL A 78 -10.78 10.85 6.10
C VAL A 78 -11.27 11.31 7.47
N ALA A 79 -10.37 11.81 8.32
CA ALA A 79 -10.73 12.42 9.60
C ALA A 79 -9.72 13.52 9.98
N ILE A 80 -10.24 14.58 10.61
CA ILE A 80 -9.48 15.59 11.36
C ILE A 80 -10.29 15.86 12.62
N GLU A 81 -9.87 15.33 13.76
CA GLU A 81 -10.65 15.37 14.98
C GLU A 81 -9.78 15.41 16.24
N GLU A 82 -10.36 15.86 17.34
CA GLU A 82 -9.70 15.89 18.65
C GLU A 82 -9.96 14.58 19.41
N VAL A 83 -8.90 13.81 19.64
CA VAL A 83 -8.95 12.49 20.28
C VAL A 83 -8.18 12.50 21.59
N GLU A 84 -8.56 11.62 22.51
CA GLU A 84 -7.71 11.25 23.63
C GLU A 84 -6.66 10.26 23.12
N ALA A 85 -5.38 10.59 23.27
CA ALA A 85 -4.30 9.71 22.84
C ALA A 85 -4.25 8.46 23.74
N ASP A 86 -3.96 7.32 23.14
CA ASP A 86 -4.11 5.99 23.75
C ASP A 86 -2.78 5.37 24.24
N GLU A 87 -1.63 5.87 23.76
CA GLU A 87 -0.33 5.25 24.04
C GLU A 87 0.70 6.21 24.63
N TYR A 88 1.15 7.20 23.86
CA TYR A 88 2.33 8.02 24.23
C TYR A 88 1.97 9.30 24.97
N PHE A 89 0.87 9.95 24.58
CA PHE A 89 0.41 11.19 25.20
C PHE A 89 -0.71 10.90 26.20
N ALA A 90 -0.80 11.70 27.27
CA ALA A 90 -1.83 11.61 28.30
C ALA A 90 -2.84 12.78 28.22
N ASP A 91 -2.88 13.48 27.10
CA ASP A 91 -3.73 14.63 26.84
C ASP A 91 -4.41 14.55 25.47
N ARG A 92 -5.41 15.43 25.24
CA ARG A 92 -6.15 15.47 23.97
C ARG A 92 -5.29 16.04 22.84
N ARG A 93 -5.37 15.42 21.66
CA ARG A 93 -4.57 15.77 20.47
C ARG A 93 -5.45 15.80 19.22
N ILE A 94 -5.01 16.56 18.22
CA ILE A 94 -5.64 16.54 16.89
C ILE A 94 -5.07 15.34 16.12
N GLN A 95 -5.93 14.40 15.76
CA GLN A 95 -5.62 13.30 14.85
C GLN A 95 -5.95 13.69 13.42
N VAL A 96 -5.05 13.37 12.50
CA VAL A 96 -5.28 13.48 11.05
C VAL A 96 -5.12 12.09 10.43
N SER A 97 -6.22 11.54 9.93
CA SER A 97 -6.24 10.19 9.35
C SER A 97 -6.23 10.26 7.83
N ILE A 98 -5.26 9.58 7.20
CA ILE A 98 -5.11 9.51 5.75
C ILE A 98 -5.35 8.08 5.28
N PHE A 99 -6.37 7.88 4.45
CA PHE A 99 -6.64 6.61 3.80
C PHE A 99 -5.88 6.50 2.49
N MET A 100 -5.04 5.46 2.37
CA MET A 100 -4.31 5.12 1.15
C MET A 100 -5.08 4.05 0.38
N SER A 101 -5.60 4.42 -0.79
CA SER A 101 -6.20 3.44 -1.70
C SER A 101 -5.12 2.56 -2.34
N PRO A 102 -5.45 1.36 -2.85
CA PRO A 102 -4.51 0.49 -3.54
C PRO A 102 -3.78 1.11 -4.76
N LEU A 103 -4.29 2.23 -5.28
CA LEU A 103 -3.68 2.97 -6.39
C LEU A 103 -2.65 4.01 -5.95
N ASN A 104 -2.66 4.39 -4.66
CA ASN A 104 -1.69 5.31 -4.06
C ASN A 104 -0.32 4.65 -3.91
N VAL A 105 0.72 5.47 -3.72
CA VAL A 105 2.05 4.99 -3.39
C VAL A 105 2.07 4.59 -1.92
N HIS A 106 2.22 3.29 -1.62
CA HIS A 106 2.17 2.73 -0.26
C HIS A 106 3.49 2.93 0.50
N VAL A 107 3.87 4.20 0.70
CA VAL A 107 5.05 4.60 1.46
C VAL A 107 4.68 5.72 2.40
N ASN A 108 4.87 5.50 3.69
CA ASN A 108 4.76 6.53 4.72
C ASN A 108 6.11 7.22 4.92
N ARG A 109 6.10 8.53 5.09
CA ARG A 109 7.27 9.38 5.34
C ARG A 109 7.07 10.18 6.61
N ASN A 110 8.15 10.76 7.11
CA ASN A 110 8.07 11.65 8.26
C ASN A 110 7.45 12.99 7.82
N PRO A 111 6.38 13.45 8.49
CA PRO A 111 5.71 14.70 8.15
C PRO A 111 6.45 15.94 8.70
N VAL A 112 7.40 15.74 9.62
CA VAL A 112 8.25 16.76 10.25
C VAL A 112 9.64 16.19 10.55
N SER A 113 10.63 17.05 10.75
CA SER A 113 11.95 16.68 11.27
C SER A 113 11.89 16.47 12.78
N GLY A 114 12.64 15.50 13.31
CA GLY A 114 12.74 15.24 14.74
C GLY A 114 13.30 13.86 15.06
N ASP A 115 13.39 13.55 16.35
CA ASP A 115 13.86 12.26 16.87
C ASP A 115 12.68 11.33 17.17
N ILE A 116 12.88 10.03 16.93
CA ILE A 116 11.89 9.00 17.28
C ILE A 116 12.07 8.65 18.75
N MET A 117 11.18 9.16 19.60
CA MET A 117 11.22 8.93 21.05
C MET A 117 10.46 7.65 21.49
N TYR A 118 9.56 7.15 20.65
CA TYR A 118 8.70 6.01 20.97
C TYR A 118 8.34 5.21 19.70
N SER A 119 8.36 3.88 19.81
CA SER A 119 7.91 2.96 18.76
C SER A 119 7.48 1.64 19.39
N GLN A 120 6.26 1.19 19.12
CA GLN A 120 5.70 -0.05 19.64
C GLN A 120 5.03 -0.85 18.51
N TYR A 121 5.18 -2.17 18.57
CA TYR A 121 4.49 -3.09 17.66
C TYR A 121 3.22 -3.62 18.33
N HIS A 122 2.10 -3.56 17.60
CA HIS A 122 0.83 -4.14 17.98
C HIS A 122 0.45 -5.27 17.03
N LYS A 123 -0.02 -6.39 17.58
CA LYS A 123 -0.50 -7.51 16.76
C LYS A 123 -1.90 -7.20 16.26
N GLY A 124 -2.03 -6.92 14.97
CA GLY A 124 -3.28 -6.60 14.32
C GLY A 124 -4.28 -7.74 14.17
N LYS A 125 -5.55 -7.37 13.94
CA LYS A 125 -6.68 -8.27 13.63
C LYS A 125 -7.00 -8.41 12.14
N TYR A 126 -6.25 -7.72 11.27
CA TYR A 126 -6.44 -7.74 9.81
C TYR A 126 -7.83 -7.29 9.33
N LEU A 127 -8.42 -6.31 10.03
CA LEU A 127 -9.65 -5.64 9.60
C LEU A 127 -9.43 -4.89 8.28
N VAL A 128 -10.49 -4.75 7.49
CA VAL A 128 -10.46 -3.94 6.26
C VAL A 128 -10.18 -2.48 6.58
N ALA A 129 -9.26 -1.84 5.85
CA ALA A 129 -8.70 -0.54 6.21
C ALA A 129 -9.71 0.64 6.33
N TRP A 130 -10.93 0.49 5.82
CA TRP A 130 -12.00 1.49 5.98
C TRP A 130 -12.88 1.26 7.22
N HIS A 131 -12.68 0.16 7.96
CA HIS A 131 -13.40 -0.07 9.20
C HIS A 131 -12.85 0.87 10.29
N PRO A 132 -13.68 1.60 11.05
CA PRO A 132 -13.20 2.61 12.01
C PRO A 132 -12.20 2.08 13.04
N LYS A 133 -12.38 0.83 13.49
CA LYS A 133 -11.47 0.19 14.45
C LYS A 133 -10.12 -0.26 13.86
N SER A 134 -9.92 -0.15 12.55
CA SER A 134 -8.67 -0.57 11.91
C SER A 134 -7.48 0.27 12.36
N SER A 135 -7.70 1.52 12.77
CA SER A 135 -6.62 2.40 13.22
C SER A 135 -6.02 1.98 14.56
N THR A 136 -6.77 1.24 15.39
CA THR A 136 -6.35 0.83 16.75
C THR A 136 -6.20 -0.69 16.90
N GLU A 137 -6.90 -1.48 16.08
CA GLU A 137 -6.91 -2.94 16.20
C GLU A 137 -6.12 -3.67 15.10
N ASN A 138 -5.47 -2.96 14.15
CA ASN A 138 -4.63 -3.56 13.11
C ASN A 138 -3.14 -3.27 13.26
#